data_AF-A0A957Z4F5-F1
#
_entry.id   AF-A0A957Z4F5-F1
#
_cell.length_a   1.000
_cell.length_b   1.000
_cell.length_c   1.000
_cell.angle_alpha   90.00
_cell.angle_beta   90.00
_cell.angle_gamma   90.00
#
_symmetry.space_group_name_H-M   'P 1'
#
loop_
_entity.id
_entity.type
_entity.pdbx_description
1 polymer ?
#
loop_
_entity_poly.entity_id
_entity_poly.type
_entity_poly.pdbx_seq_one_letter_code
_entity_poly.pdbx_strand_id
1 'polypeptide(L)'
;TTPEAQLAREAEMSYAVMAHVTDYDVWHESETPVTVEMVIQTLLSNASVAKQAVANAIGRLAGAGASQQAGALRDAFITNRSAVPADVVERLDILVGKYFQ
;
A
#
# COMPACT_ATOMS: atom_id res chain seq x y z
N THR A 1 4.88 4.54 -2.52
CA THR A 1 4.97 3.07 -2.35
C THR A 1 5.68 2.68 -1.08
N THR A 2 6.88 3.19 -0.82
CA THR A 2 7.57 3.02 0.48
C THR A 2 7.37 4.28 1.32
N PRO A 3 7.08 4.18 2.64
CA PRO A 3 6.97 2.98 3.47
C PRO A 3 5.60 2.28 3.46
N GLU A 4 4.62 2.80 2.71
CA GLU A 4 3.23 2.32 2.73
C GLU A 4 3.07 0.80 2.52
N ALA A 5 3.78 0.22 1.55
CA ALA A 5 3.74 -1.22 1.28
C ALA A 5 4.30 -2.08 2.44
N GLN A 6 5.29 -1.53 3.16
CA GLN A 6 5.90 -2.20 4.32
C GLN A 6 4.93 -2.18 5.50
N LEU A 7 4.33 -1.02 5.76
CA LEU A 7 3.32 -0.86 6.81
C LEU A 7 2.08 -1.72 6.55
N ALA A 8 1.62 -1.80 5.29
CA ALA A 8 0.53 -2.69 4.92
C ALA A 8 0.87 -4.17 5.16
N ARG A 9 2.14 -4.56 4.96
CA ARG A 9 2.61 -5.91 5.28
C ARG A 9 2.65 -6.17 6.78
N GLU A 10 3.14 -5.22 7.57
CA GLU A 10 3.13 -5.30 9.04
C GLU A 10 1.70 -5.36 9.60
N ALA A 11 0.76 -4.67 8.96
CA ALA A 11 -0.67 -4.74 9.25
C ALA A 11 -1.38 -5.97 8.66
N GLU A 12 -0.64 -6.89 8.02
CA GLU A 12 -1.16 -8.13 7.46
C GLU A 12 -2.24 -7.94 6.37
N MET A 13 -2.15 -6.82 5.65
CA MET A 13 -3.06 -6.47 4.57
C MET A 13 -2.50 -6.93 3.22
N SER A 14 -3.39 -7.40 2.34
CA SER A 14 -3.06 -7.55 0.92
C SER A 14 -2.87 -6.16 0.30
N TYR A 15 -1.69 -5.87 -0.23
CA TYR A 15 -1.37 -4.57 -0.83
C TYR A 15 -0.91 -4.75 -2.27
N ALA A 16 -1.39 -3.89 -3.16
CA ALA A 16 -1.01 -3.83 -4.56
C ALA A 16 -0.96 -2.38 -5.03
N VAL A 17 -0.14 -2.10 -6.05
CA VAL A 17 0.04 -0.76 -6.62
C VAL A 17 -0.47 -0.74 -8.05
N MET A 18 -1.27 0.27 -8.37
CA MET A 18 -1.62 0.64 -9.74
C MET A 18 -0.89 1.94 -10.09
N ALA A 19 0.26 1.83 -10.75
CA ALA A 19 1.06 2.97 -11.14
C ALA A 19 0.55 3.55 -12.47
N HIS A 20 0.33 4.85 -12.52
CA HIS A 20 -0.07 5.58 -13.72
C HIS A 20 1.08 6.45 -14.19
N VAL A 21 1.58 6.18 -15.39
CA VAL A 21 2.66 6.97 -16.02
C VAL A 21 2.12 8.35 -16.40
N THR A 22 2.77 9.41 -15.93
CA THR A 22 2.39 10.81 -16.20
C THR A 22 3.27 11.49 -17.23
N ASP A 23 4.53 11.08 -17.30
CA ASP A 23 5.58 11.68 -18.12
C ASP A 23 6.78 10.71 -18.20
N TYR A 24 7.80 11.08 -18.98
CA TYR A 24 9.01 10.29 -19.20
C TYR A 24 10.17 10.69 -18.27
N ASP A 25 9.89 11.30 -17.11
CA ASP A 25 10.92 11.81 -16.19
C ASP A 25 11.95 12.69 -16.95
N VAL A 26 13.11 12.98 -16.35
CA VAL A 26 14.11 13.91 -16.93
C VAL A 26 15.15 13.22 -17.82
N TRP A 27 15.09 11.90 -18.00
CA TRP A 27 16.09 11.16 -18.79
C TRP A 27 15.81 11.19 -20.29
N HIS A 28 14.61 11.59 -20.71
CA HIS A 28 14.19 11.56 -22.11
C HIS A 28 14.59 12.84 -22.86
N GLU A 29 15.71 12.80 -23.59
CA GLU A 29 16.31 13.97 -24.24
C GLU A 29 15.65 14.38 -25.58
N SER A 30 14.76 13.55 -26.15
CA SER A 30 14.23 13.71 -27.51
C SER A 30 12.86 14.39 -27.60
N GLU A 31 12.17 14.59 -26.47
CA GLU A 31 10.88 15.29 -26.41
C GLU A 31 11.00 16.70 -25.81
N THR A 32 9.94 17.49 -26.00
CA THR A 32 9.81 18.80 -25.36
C THR A 32 9.92 18.62 -23.83
N PRO A 33 10.68 19.45 -23.10
CA PRO A 33 10.85 19.31 -21.65
C PRO A 33 9.50 19.17 -20.94
N VAL A 34 9.42 18.23 -19.98
CA VAL A 34 8.20 17.99 -19.20
C VAL A 34 7.79 19.28 -18.50
N THR A 35 6.59 19.79 -18.82
CA THR A 35 5.99 20.95 -18.16
C THR A 35 4.98 20.54 -17.12
N VAL A 36 4.73 21.40 -16.13
CA VAL A 36 3.73 21.17 -15.08
C VAL A 36 2.34 20.99 -15.69
N GLU A 37 2.02 21.78 -16.71
CA GLU A 37 0.73 21.72 -17.42
C GLU A 37 0.52 20.36 -18.10
N MET A 38 1.55 19.82 -18.76
CA MET A 38 1.49 18.48 -19.37
C MET A 38 1.25 17.39 -18.33
N VAL A 39 1.99 17.43 -17.22
CA VAL A 39 1.83 16.46 -16.13
C VAL A 39 0.42 16.51 -15.55
N ILE A 40 -0.13 17.71 -15.30
CA ILE A 40 -1.48 17.87 -14.75
C ILE A 40 -2.54 17.32 -15.71
N GLN A 41 -2.42 17.60 -17.02
CA GLN A 41 -3.36 17.08 -18.02
C GLN A 41 -3.36 15.55 -18.06
N THR A 42 -2.18 14.94 -18.13
CA THR A 42 -2.04 13.47 -18.11
C THR A 42 -2.55 12.88 -16.79
N LEU A 43 -2.25 13.51 -15.66
CA LEU A 43 -2.72 13.09 -14.33
C LEU A 43 -4.25 13.08 -14.24
N LEU A 44 -4.92 14.13 -14.71
CA LEU A 44 -6.39 14.20 -14.69
C LEU A 44 -7.03 13.14 -15.58
N SER A 45 -6.46 12.89 -16.77
CA SER A 45 -6.90 11.80 -17.65
C SER A 45 -6.74 10.43 -16.96
N ASN A 46 -5.56 10.18 -16.39
CA ASN A 46 -5.25 8.96 -15.65
C ASN A 46 -6.17 8.77 -14.43
N ALA A 47 -6.52 9.84 -13.72
CA ALA A 47 -7.38 9.77 -12.55
C ALA A 47 -8.79 9.24 -12.87
N SER A 48 -9.33 9.58 -14.05
CA SER A 48 -10.62 9.03 -14.51
C SER A 48 -10.54 7.51 -14.72
N VAL A 49 -9.49 7.06 -15.41
CA VAL A 49 -9.23 5.64 -15.67
C VAL A 49 -8.99 4.88 -14.35
N ALA A 50 -8.19 5.45 -13.44
CA ALA A 50 -7.89 4.87 -12.14
C ALA A 50 -9.16 4.64 -11.31
N LYS A 51 -10.06 5.63 -11.25
CA LYS A 51 -11.34 5.50 -10.53
C LYS A 51 -12.20 4.35 -11.07
N GLN A 52 -12.30 4.25 -12.40
CA GLN A 52 -13.04 3.15 -13.04
C GLN A 52 -12.38 1.79 -12.77
N ALA A 53 -11.05 1.72 -12.84
CA ALA A 53 -10.30 0.51 -12.56
C ALA A 53 -10.50 0.04 -11.11
N VAL A 54 -10.49 0.96 -10.13
CA VAL A 54 -10.76 0.66 -8.71
C VAL A 54 -12.19 0.15 -8.52
N ALA A 55 -13.20 0.79 -9.11
CA ALA A 55 -14.59 0.32 -9.02
C ALA A 55 -14.74 -1.11 -9.57
N ASN A 56 -14.12 -1.39 -10.72
CA ASN A 56 -14.10 -2.72 -11.32
C ASN A 56 -13.36 -3.75 -10.45
N ALA A 57 -12.24 -3.36 -9.85
CA ALA A 57 -11.46 -4.23 -8.96
C ALA A 57 -12.26 -4.60 -7.71
N ILE A 58 -12.95 -3.64 -7.09
CA ILE A 58 -13.84 -3.90 -5.94
C ILE A 58 -14.91 -4.92 -6.32
N GLY A 59 -15.57 -4.76 -7.48
CA GLY A 59 -16.57 -5.73 -7.96
C GLY A 59 -16.00 -7.13 -8.15
N ARG A 60 -14.79 -7.25 -8.69
CA ARG A 60 -14.10 -8.55 -8.86
C ARG A 60 -13.64 -9.17 -7.54
N LEU A 61 -13.35 -8.36 -6.54
CA LEU A 61 -12.92 -8.79 -5.21
C LEU A 61 -14.07 -9.01 -4.24
N ALA A 62 -15.33 -8.79 -4.64
CA ALA A 62 -16.49 -8.91 -3.74
C ALA A 62 -16.65 -10.31 -3.12
N GLY A 63 -16.15 -11.36 -3.78
CA GLY A 63 -16.11 -12.72 -3.26
C GLY A 63 -14.74 -13.16 -2.72
N ALA A 64 -13.76 -12.26 -2.62
CA ALA A 64 -12.46 -12.59 -2.06
C ALA A 64 -12.62 -12.90 -0.56
N GLY A 65 -11.98 -13.98 -0.12
CA GLY A 65 -11.93 -14.34 1.30
C GLY A 65 -11.00 -13.44 2.11
N ALA A 66 -10.63 -13.88 3.31
CA ALA A 66 -9.64 -13.20 4.14
C ALA A 66 -8.31 -12.98 3.38
N SER A 67 -7.58 -11.93 3.77
CA SER A 67 -6.26 -11.65 3.18
C SER A 67 -5.35 -12.87 3.31
N GLN A 68 -4.67 -13.23 2.23
CA GLN A 68 -3.61 -14.25 2.25
C GLN A 68 -2.40 -13.84 3.10
N GLN A 69 -2.30 -12.55 3.47
CA GLN A 69 -1.24 -12.03 4.33
C GLN A 69 -1.63 -12.06 5.81
N ALA A 70 -2.84 -12.52 6.16
CA ALA A 70 -3.25 -12.71 7.54
C ALA A 70 -2.26 -13.68 8.23
N GLY A 71 -1.72 -13.25 9.37
CA GLY A 71 -0.68 -14.00 10.07
C GLY A 71 0.76 -13.62 9.71
N ALA A 72 1.01 -12.76 8.72
CA ALA A 72 2.36 -12.44 8.25
C ALA A 72 3.29 -11.88 9.35
N LEU A 73 2.74 -11.24 10.38
CA LEU A 73 3.53 -10.67 11.48
C LEU A 73 3.89 -11.72 12.54
N ARG A 74 3.19 -12.84 12.62
CA ARG A 74 3.32 -13.86 13.70
C ARG A 74 4.76 -14.28 13.94
N ASP A 75 5.49 -14.53 12.86
CA ASP A 75 6.84 -15.09 12.87
C ASP A 75 7.93 -14.01 12.63
N ALA A 76 7.52 -12.73 12.55
CA ALA A 76 8.42 -11.60 12.30
C ALA A 76 8.94 -10.93 13.59
N PHE A 77 8.39 -11.28 14.75
CA PHE A 77 8.84 -10.76 16.05
C PHE A 77 10.18 -11.37 16.45
N ILE A 78 11.22 -10.53 16.49
CA ILE A 78 12.55 -10.92 17.01
C ILE A 78 12.65 -10.66 18.51
N THR A 79 11.98 -9.61 19.01
CA THR A 79 11.99 -9.25 20.43
C THR A 79 11.33 -10.35 21.26
N ASN A 80 11.98 -10.76 22.34
CA ASN A 80 11.39 -11.70 23.30
C ASN A 80 10.07 -11.13 23.83
N ARG A 81 8.99 -11.91 23.74
CA ARG A 81 7.64 -11.49 24.14
C ARG A 81 7.58 -10.98 25.57
N SER A 82 8.31 -11.59 26.50
CA SER A 82 8.32 -11.17 27.91
C SER A 82 9.05 -9.85 28.16
N ALA A 83 9.84 -9.37 27.19
CA ALA A 83 10.57 -8.11 27.27
C ALA A 83 9.81 -6.94 26.60
N VAL A 84 8.66 -7.20 25.97
CA VAL A 84 7.86 -6.17 25.32
C VAL A 84 7.06 -5.40 26.38
N PRO A 85 7.21 -4.06 26.49
CA PRO A 85 6.46 -3.26 27.45
C PRO A 85 4.95 -3.29 27.18
N ALA A 86 4.15 -3.29 28.25
CA ALA A 86 2.68 -3.36 28.15
C ALA A 86 2.08 -2.15 27.42
N ASP A 87 2.65 -0.95 27.61
CA ASP A 87 2.20 0.28 26.94
C ASP A 87 2.41 0.23 25.42
N VAL A 88 3.45 -0.47 24.96
CA VAL A 88 3.70 -0.68 23.52
C VAL A 88 2.66 -1.62 22.92
N VAL A 89 2.30 -2.69 23.64
CA VAL A 89 1.25 -3.63 23.20
C VAL A 89 -0.09 -2.91 23.12
N GLU A 90 -0.44 -2.13 24.15
CA GLU A 90 -1.69 -1.34 24.17
C GLU A 90 -1.75 -0.35 23.01
N ARG A 91 -0.66 0.39 22.75
CA ARG A 91 -0.60 1.37 21.66
C ARG A 91 -0.76 0.73 20.27
N LEU A 92 -0.33 -0.52 20.10
CA LEU A 92 -0.33 -1.24 18.82
C LEU A 92 -1.37 -2.37 18.77
N ASP A 93 -2.33 -2.39 19.70
CA ASP A 93 -3.24 -3.52 19.93
C ASP A 93 -3.96 -4.00 18.65
N ILE A 94 -4.43 -3.06 17.82
CA ILE A 94 -5.12 -3.35 16.55
C ILE A 94 -4.26 -4.22 15.61
N LEU A 95 -2.93 -4.07 15.66
CA LEU A 95 -2.00 -4.80 14.79
C LEU A 95 -1.45 -6.05 15.48
N VAL A 96 -1.04 -5.93 16.75
CA VAL A 96 -0.23 -6.96 17.43
C VAL A 96 -0.95 -7.67 18.56
N GLY A 97 -2.09 -7.15 19.05
CA GLY A 97 -2.75 -7.62 20.28
C GLY A 97 -3.02 -9.11 20.29
N LYS A 98 -3.48 -9.67 19.16
CA LYS A 98 -3.71 -11.12 18.96
C LYS A 98 -2.47 -12.02 19.16
N TYR A 99 -1.28 -11.45 19.22
CA TYR A 99 -0.02 -12.18 19.45
C TYR A 99 0.52 -12.03 20.89
N PHE A 100 -0.05 -11.14 21.70
CA PHE A 100 0.40 -10.86 23.07
C PHE A 100 -0.68 -11.19 24.13
N GLN A 101 -1.74 -11.90 23.72
CA GLN A 101 -2.74 -12.52 24.58
C GLN A 101 -2.24 -13.84 25.19
#